data_AF-A0A2S9GJY7-F1
#
_entry.id   AF-A0A2S9GJY7-F1
#
_cell.length_a   1.000
_cell.length_b   1.000
_cell.length_c   1.000
_cell.angle_alpha   90.00
_cell.angle_beta   90.00
_cell.angle_gamma   90.00
#
_symmetry.space_group_name_H-M   'P 1'
#
loop_
_entity.id
_entity.type
_entity.pdbx_description
1 polymer ?
#
loop_
_entity_poly.entity_id
_entity_poly.type
_entity_poly.pdbx_seq_one_letter_code
_entity_poly.pdbx_strand_id
1 'polypeptide(L)'
;GEGKLLRATPDENADLFWGLRGGKATLGMVTAVEIELLPIPEVYGGAVYFDGDDAAAVLHAWQSWSAGLPETVNTSIAIQQLPP
;
A
#
# COMPACT_ATOMS: atom_id res chain seq x y z
N GLY A 1 0.66 -25.32 12.82
CA GLY A 1 1.19 -24.96 14.16
C GLY A 1 2.24 -25.94 14.66
N GLU A 2 3.06 -26.52 13.78
CA GLU A 2 4.08 -27.51 14.17
C GLU A 2 5.47 -26.87 14.40
N GLY A 3 5.58 -25.54 14.32
CA GLY A 3 6.85 -24.83 14.48
C GLY A 3 7.89 -25.06 13.37
N LYS A 4 7.46 -25.60 12.22
CA LYS A 4 8.33 -25.85 11.07
C LYS A 4 8.62 -24.57 10.29
N LEU A 5 9.87 -24.42 9.87
CA LEU A 5 10.27 -23.41 8.89
C LEU A 5 9.88 -23.91 7.49
N LEU A 6 9.08 -23.13 6.77
CA LEU A 6 8.63 -23.44 5.41
C LEU A 6 9.02 -22.30 4.47
N ARG A 7 9.39 -22.65 3.24
CA ARG A 7 9.56 -21.70 2.14
C ARG A 7 8.31 -21.78 1.26
N ALA A 8 7.71 -20.63 0.98
CA ALA A 8 6.53 -20.54 0.13
C ALA A 8 6.88 -19.73 -1.12
N THR A 9 6.76 -20.37 -2.28
CA THR A 9 6.97 -19.80 -3.62
C THR A 9 5.82 -20.23 -4.54
N PRO A 10 5.75 -19.73 -5.78
CA PRO A 10 4.80 -20.26 -6.76
C PRO A 10 4.94 -21.78 -7.00
N ASP A 11 6.16 -22.32 -6.83
CA ASP A 11 6.50 -23.72 -7.14
C ASP A 11 6.66 -24.60 -5.88
N GLU A 12 6.68 -24.00 -4.68
CA GLU A 12 6.85 -24.68 -3.39
C GLU A 12 5.81 -24.17 -2.39
N ASN A 13 4.98 -25.06 -1.83
CA ASN A 13 3.87 -24.67 -0.93
C ASN A 13 2.96 -23.58 -1.55
N ALA A 14 2.56 -23.75 -2.82
CA ALA A 14 1.86 -22.74 -3.62
C ALA A 14 0.56 -22.21 -2.98
N ASP A 15 -0.23 -23.06 -2.34
CA ASP A 15 -1.47 -22.65 -1.63
C ASP A 15 -1.17 -21.72 -0.46
N LEU A 16 -0.08 -21.99 0.26
CA LEU A 16 0.42 -21.13 1.33
C LEU A 16 0.96 -19.81 0.74
N PHE A 17 1.70 -19.86 -0.36
CA PHE A 17 2.21 -18.67 -1.05
C PHE A 17 1.07 -17.76 -1.55
N TRP A 18 0.00 -18.34 -2.10
CA TRP A 18 -1.19 -17.59 -2.49
C TRP A 18 -1.88 -16.98 -1.25
N GLY A 19 -2.12 -17.78 -0.22
CA GLY A 19 -2.84 -17.33 0.97
C GLY A 19 -2.12 -16.22 1.74
N LEU A 20 -0.78 -16.23 1.76
CA LEU A 20 0.01 -15.20 2.44
C LEU A 20 -0.05 -13.83 1.72
N ARG A 21 -0.40 -13.76 0.44
CA ARG A 21 -0.49 -12.51 -0.34
C ARG A 21 -1.85 -11.82 -0.21
N GLY A 22 -2.27 -11.56 1.02
CA GLY A 22 -3.51 -10.83 1.34
C GLY A 22 -4.43 -11.51 2.35
N GLY A 23 -4.17 -12.77 2.70
CA GLY A 23 -4.96 -13.55 3.67
C GLY A 23 -4.78 -13.17 5.15
N LYS A 24 -3.99 -12.12 5.44
CA LYS A 24 -3.67 -11.62 6.79
C LYS A 24 -3.01 -12.71 7.66
N ALA A 25 -3.22 -12.67 8.98
CA ALA A 25 -2.41 -13.38 9.98
C ALA A 25 -2.86 -14.82 10.28
N THR A 26 -3.52 -15.51 9.35
CA THR A 26 -4.18 -16.79 9.63
C THR A 26 -3.31 -18.03 9.32
N LEU A 27 -2.23 -17.87 8.56
CA LEU A 27 -1.50 -19.00 7.95
C LEU A 27 -0.11 -19.25 8.54
N GLY A 28 0.38 -18.40 9.44
CA GLY A 28 1.68 -18.57 10.10
C GLY A 28 2.35 -17.24 10.44
N MET A 29 3.57 -17.34 10.99
CA MET A 29 4.45 -16.19 11.22
C MET A 29 5.43 -16.07 10.06
N VAL A 30 5.35 -14.98 9.29
CA VAL A 30 6.31 -14.69 8.23
C VAL A 30 7.56 -14.09 8.86
N THR A 31 8.68 -14.79 8.74
CA THR A 31 9.98 -14.37 9.30
C THR A 31 10.91 -13.76 8.26
N ALA A 32 10.65 -13.98 6.97
CA ALA A 32 11.40 -13.42 5.84
C ALA A 32 10.49 -13.27 4.62
N VAL A 33 10.80 -12.28 3.77
CA VAL A 33 10.14 -12.05 2.47
C VAL A 33 11.23 -11.74 1.44
N GLU A 34 11.17 -12.40 0.29
CA GLU A 34 11.95 -12.07 -0.90
C GLU A 34 11.03 -11.36 -1.91
N ILE A 35 11.46 -10.20 -2.42
CA ILE A 35 10.71 -9.41 -3.40
C ILE A 35 11.62 -9.02 -4.57
N GLU A 36 11.03 -8.92 -5.75
CA GLU A 36 11.68 -8.28 -6.90
C GLU A 36 11.68 -6.77 -6.72
N LEU A 37 12.78 -6.13 -7.11
CA LEU A 37 12.95 -4.68 -7.01
C LEU A 37 12.56 -4.02 -8.33
N LEU A 38 11.77 -2.95 -8.24
CA LEU A 38 11.49 -2.09 -9.39
C LEU A 38 12.70 -1.17 -9.65
N PRO A 39 13.11 -0.95 -10.91
CA PRO A 39 14.25 -0.11 -11.25
C PRO A 39 13.89 1.39 -11.22
N ILE A 40 13.43 1.88 -10.06
CA ILE A 40 13.01 3.28 -9.86
C ILE A 40 14.04 3.97 -8.96
N PRO A 41 15.00 4.73 -9.52
CA PRO A 41 16.08 5.33 -8.74
C PRO A 41 15.66 6.60 -8.00
N GLU A 42 14.63 7.29 -8.49
CA GLU A 42 14.18 8.58 -7.98
C GLU A 42 12.65 8.65 -7.97
N VAL A 43 12.11 9.38 -6.99
CA VAL A 43 10.67 9.65 -6.85
C VAL A 43 10.49 11.14 -6.57
N TYR A 44 9.59 11.78 -7.31
CA TYR A 44 9.15 13.14 -7.02
C TYR A 44 7.87 13.09 -6.18
N GLY A 45 7.85 13.80 -5.05
CA GLY A 45 6.72 13.78 -4.13
C GLY A 45 6.63 15.03 -3.27
N GLY A 46 5.47 15.22 -2.66
CA GLY A 46 5.17 16.35 -1.78
C GLY A 46 3.76 16.26 -1.23
N ALA A 47 3.36 17.30 -0.49
CA ALA A 47 2.03 17.44 0.06
C ALA A 47 1.53 18.87 -0.13
N VAL A 48 0.22 19.01 -0.29
CA VAL A 48 -0.50 20.28 -0.23
C VAL A 48 -1.47 20.21 0.94
N TYR A 49 -1.60 21.33 1.66
CA TYR A 49 -2.44 21.43 2.83
C TYR A 49 -3.52 22.48 2.57
N PHE A 50 -4.73 22.16 2.98
CA PHE A 50 -5.90 23.04 2.90
C PHE A 50 -6.46 23.22 4.31
N ASP A 51 -7.22 24.30 4.51
CA ASP A 51 -7.95 24.48 5.76
C ASP A 51 -9.00 23.36 5.92
N GLY A 52 -9.33 23.03 7.17
CA GLY A 52 -10.37 22.05 7.48
C GLY A 52 -11.74 22.47 6.93
N ASP A 53 -12.02 23.77 6.85
CA ASP A 53 -13.25 24.32 6.29
C ASP A 53 -13.42 23.97 4.79
N ASP A 54 -12.32 23.72 4.07
CA ASP A 54 -12.32 23.37 2.65
C ASP A 54 -12.44 21.86 2.38
N ALA A 55 -12.48 21.02 3.42
CA ALA A 55 -12.37 19.57 3.29
C ALA A 55 -13.36 18.96 2.30
N ALA A 56 -14.62 19.40 2.30
CA ALA A 56 -15.64 18.90 1.38
C ALA A 56 -15.30 19.21 -0.09
N ALA A 57 -14.92 20.46 -0.39
CA ALA A 57 -14.56 20.88 -1.73
C ALA A 57 -13.31 20.14 -2.24
N VAL A 58 -12.30 20.00 -1.38
CA VAL A 58 -11.05 19.31 -1.69
C VAL A 58 -11.27 17.82 -1.93
N LEU A 59 -12.08 17.14 -1.11
CA LEU A 59 -12.39 15.71 -1.30
C LEU A 59 -13.10 15.44 -2.63
N HIS A 60 -14.07 16.26 -3.01
CA HIS A 60 -14.77 16.13 -4.29
C HIS A 60 -13.84 16.39 -5.49
N ALA A 61 -13.00 17.43 -5.40
CA ALA A 61 -12.01 17.75 -6.43
C ALA A 61 -10.97 16.63 -6.57
N TRP A 62 -10.42 16.15 -5.45
CA TRP A 62 -9.45 15.06 -5.42
C TRP A 62 -10.02 13.77 -6.03
N GLN A 63 -11.25 13.40 -5.68
CA GLN A 63 -11.92 12.21 -6.22
C GLN A 63 -12.09 12.28 -7.75
N SER A 64 -12.46 13.46 -8.27
CA SER A 64 -12.65 13.65 -9.72
C SER A 64 -11.31 13.69 -10.48
N TRP A 65 -10.31 14.39 -9.91
CA TRP A 65 -8.99 14.55 -10.51
C TRP A 65 -8.17 13.25 -10.51
N SER A 66 -8.17 12.52 -9.39
CA SER A 66 -7.37 11.30 -9.19
C SER A 66 -7.73 10.18 -10.16
N ALA A 67 -8.98 10.12 -10.61
CA ALA A 67 -9.44 9.12 -11.58
C ALA A 67 -8.78 9.23 -12.96
N GLY A 68 -8.23 10.40 -13.31
CA GLY A 68 -7.56 10.65 -14.60
C GLY A 68 -6.04 10.62 -14.54
N LEU A 69 -5.45 10.23 -13.41
CA LEU A 69 -3.99 10.22 -13.25
C LEU A 69 -3.35 9.09 -14.06
N PRO A 70 -2.16 9.32 -14.65
CA PRO A 70 -1.39 8.24 -15.27
C PRO A 70 -0.92 7.24 -14.22
N GLU A 71 -0.67 6.00 -14.60
CA GLU A 71 -0.20 4.92 -13.70
C GLU A 71 1.12 5.23 -12.98
N THR A 72 1.90 6.17 -13.51
CA THR A 72 3.17 6.64 -12.91
C THR A 72 2.96 7.62 -11.76
N VAL A 73 1.73 8.08 -11.51
CA VAL A 73 1.40 9.05 -10.46
C VAL A 73 0.44 8.39 -9.47
N ASN A 74 0.74 8.58 -8.19
CA ASN A 74 -0.15 8.16 -7.10
C ASN A 74 -0.41 9.34 -6.16
N THR A 75 -1.58 9.33 -5.52
CA THR A 75 -1.99 10.36 -4.56
C THR A 75 -2.76 9.72 -3.42
N SER A 76 -2.70 10.32 -2.23
CA SER A 76 -3.52 9.99 -1.09
C SER A 76 -4.03 11.26 -0.44
N ILE A 77 -5.13 11.13 0.30
CA ILE A 77 -5.70 12.22 1.09
C ILE A 77 -5.99 11.72 2.50
N ALA A 78 -5.75 12.58 3.49
CA ALA A 78 -6.07 12.32 4.88
C ALA A 78 -6.70 13.57 5.49
N ILE A 79 -7.73 13.38 6.31
CA ILE A 79 -8.24 14.43 7.19
C ILE A 79 -7.53 14.28 8.53
N GLN A 80 -6.79 15.31 8.92
CA GLN A 80 -5.97 15.29 10.12
C GLN A 80 -6.28 16.53 10.97
N GLN A 81 -6.32 16.35 12.29
CA GLN A 81 -6.23 17.45 13.24
C GLN A 81 -4.76 17.59 13.62
N LEU A 82 -4.10 18.63 13.12
CA LEU A 82 -2.70 18.90 13.42
C LEU A 82 -2.59 19.73 14.71
N PRO A 83 -1.53 19.55 15.51
CA PRO A 83 -1.20 20.46 16.60
C PRO A 83 -1.02 21.90 16.07
N PRO A 84 -1.28 22.94 16.89
CA PRO A 84 -1.02 24.32 16.53
C PRO A 84 0.47 24.61 16.28
#